data_AF-A0A0P1AKR3-F1
#
_entry.id   AF-A0A0P1AKR3-F1
#
_cell.length_a   1.000
_cell.length_b   1.000
_cell.length_c   1.000
_cell.angle_alpha   90.00
_cell.angle_beta   90.00
_cell.angle_gamma   90.00
#
_symmetry.space_group_name_H-M   'P 1'
#
loop_
_entity.id
_entity.type
_entity.pdbx_description
1 polymer ?
#
loop_
_entity_poly.entity_id
_entity_poly.type
_entity_poly.pdbx_seq_one_letter_code
_entity_poly.pdbx_strand_id
1 'polypeptide(L)'
;MQERCKDVKILPITNPPVVKAAGQKQLTCTSMVFLDLQIRTAARPVNVHNVKCYVLEKGDDQFMLGRDVLEALVINVKSALEQLANTSIELNRDDLPNEPEVGDLIDEKVNVELKRM
;
A
#
# COMPACT_ATOMS: atom_id res chain seq x y z
N MET A 1 11.97 -26.10 -13.41
CA MET A 1 10.81 -26.53 -14.22
C MET A 1 9.75 -25.46 -14.11
N GLN A 2 9.45 -24.76 -15.21
CA GLN A 2 8.37 -23.78 -15.27
C GLN A 2 7.09 -24.58 -15.56
N GLU A 3 6.22 -24.75 -14.58
CA GLU A 3 4.88 -25.32 -14.83
C GLU A 3 4.15 -24.37 -15.78
N ARG A 4 3.79 -24.88 -16.97
CA ARG A 4 2.90 -24.17 -17.88
C ARG A 4 1.51 -24.17 -17.25
N CYS A 5 0.99 -22.98 -16.94
CA CYS A 5 -0.38 -22.82 -16.50
C CYS A 5 -1.32 -23.41 -17.56
N LYS A 6 -2.32 -24.19 -17.14
CA LYS A 6 -3.40 -24.68 -18.02
C LYS A 6 -4.03 -23.52 -18.78
N ASP A 7 -4.58 -23.76 -19.97
CA ASP A 7 -5.27 -22.75 -20.77
C ASP A 7 -6.28 -21.98 -19.91
N VAL A 8 -5.95 -20.73 -19.63
CA VAL A 8 -6.76 -19.82 -18.84
C VAL A 8 -7.89 -19.30 -19.73
N LYS A 9 -9.14 -19.60 -19.38
CA LYS A 9 -10.30 -19.17 -20.17
C LYS A 9 -10.70 -17.74 -19.81
N ILE A 10 -10.52 -16.83 -20.77
CA ILE A 10 -11.03 -15.46 -20.67
C ILE A 10 -12.50 -15.46 -21.06
N LEU A 11 -13.34 -14.82 -20.24
CA LEU A 11 -14.78 -14.73 -20.42
C LEU A 11 -15.17 -13.27 -20.68
N PRO A 12 -16.03 -12.98 -21.67
CA PRO A 12 -16.55 -11.64 -21.88
C PRO A 12 -17.51 -11.22 -20.76
N ILE A 13 -17.59 -9.92 -20.48
CA ILE A 13 -18.51 -9.34 -19.50
C ILE A 13 -19.63 -8.61 -20.24
N THR A 14 -20.88 -9.02 -20.01
CA THR A 14 -22.05 -8.43 -20.69
C THR A 14 -22.33 -6.98 -20.26
N ASN A 15 -22.03 -6.63 -19.01
CA ASN A 15 -22.17 -5.27 -18.49
C ASN A 15 -20.84 -4.84 -17.83
N PRO A 16 -19.89 -4.28 -18.59
CA PRO A 16 -18.55 -4.03 -18.11
C PRO A 16 -18.55 -2.93 -17.04
N PRO A 17 -17.92 -3.17 -15.87
CA PRO A 17 -17.81 -2.15 -14.84
C PRO A 17 -16.91 -1.00 -15.32
N VAL A 18 -17.34 0.23 -15.04
CA VAL A 18 -16.52 1.43 -15.21
C VAL A 18 -15.82 1.74 -13.89
N VAL A 19 -14.49 1.74 -13.91
CA VAL A 19 -13.65 1.97 -12.73
C VAL A 19 -12.94 3.32 -12.88
N LYS A 20 -12.95 4.12 -11.81
CA LYS A 20 -12.15 5.35 -11.74
C LYS A 20 -10.75 5.01 -11.25
N ALA A 21 -9.76 5.18 -12.11
CA ALA A 21 -8.35 5.07 -11.76
C ALA A 21 -7.84 6.40 -11.17
N ALA A 22 -6.60 6.36 -10.67
CA ALA A 22 -5.88 7.56 -10.27
C ALA A 22 -5.81 8.58 -11.43
N GLY A 23 -5.86 9.87 -11.09
CA GLY A 23 -5.87 10.95 -12.09
C GLY A 23 -7.19 11.10 -12.85
N GLN A 24 -8.31 10.63 -12.28
CA GLN A 24 -9.67 10.75 -12.86
C GLN A 24 -9.86 10.02 -14.21
N LYS A 25 -8.91 9.18 -14.60
CA LYS A 25 -9.03 8.33 -15.79
C LYS A 25 -10.10 7.26 -15.55
N GLN A 26 -11.00 7.08 -16.51
CA GLN A 26 -11.95 5.96 -16.49
C GLN A 26 -11.34 4.76 -17.21
N LEU A 27 -11.46 3.60 -16.60
CA LEU A 27 -11.09 2.30 -17.15
C LEU A 27 -12.35 1.45 -17.29
N THR A 28 -12.44 0.73 -18.39
CA THR A 28 -13.54 -0.19 -18.67
C THR A 28 -12.95 -1.57 -18.88
N CYS A 29 -13.42 -2.56 -18.12
CA CYS A 29 -12.99 -3.94 -18.25
C CYS A 29 -14.05 -4.74 -19.00
N THR A 30 -13.72 -5.21 -20.20
CA THR A 30 -14.62 -5.97 -21.09
C THR A 30 -14.54 -7.48 -20.87
N SER A 31 -13.49 -7.93 -20.18
CA SER A 31 -13.16 -9.34 -20.02
C SER A 31 -12.80 -9.67 -18.57
N MET A 32 -13.11 -10.89 -18.15
CA MET A 32 -12.78 -11.43 -16.84
C MET A 32 -12.21 -12.84 -16.95
N VAL A 33 -11.62 -13.29 -15.86
CA VAL A 33 -11.03 -14.62 -15.73
C VAL A 33 -11.11 -15.08 -14.28
N PHE A 34 -11.21 -16.38 -14.06
CA PHE A 34 -11.08 -16.98 -12.72
C PHE A 34 -9.70 -17.60 -12.58
N LEU A 35 -8.97 -17.21 -11.54
CA LEU A 35 -7.60 -17.65 -11.30
C LEU A 35 -7.45 -18.22 -9.88
N ASP A 36 -6.62 -19.26 -9.78
CA ASP A 36 -6.03 -19.66 -8.50
C ASP A 36 -4.70 -18.90 -8.35
N LEU A 37 -4.60 -18.09 -7.30
CA LEU A 37 -3.46 -17.23 -7.03
C LEU A 37 -2.64 -17.80 -5.87
N GLN A 38 -1.34 -17.97 -6.08
CA GLN A 38 -0.39 -18.17 -4.99
C GLN A 38 0.43 -16.89 -4.79
N ILE A 39 0.25 -16.26 -3.64
CA ILE A 39 0.96 -15.04 -3.25
C ILE A 39 2.10 -15.46 -2.32
N ARG A 40 3.33 -15.27 -2.78
CA ARG A 40 4.53 -15.55 -1.98
C ARG A 40 4.75 -14.37 -1.03
N THR A 41 4.54 -14.60 0.26
CA THR A 41 4.86 -13.65 1.33
C THR A 41 6.13 -14.08 2.05
N ALA A 42 6.74 -13.16 2.81
CA ALA A 42 7.93 -13.47 3.61
C ALA A 42 7.68 -14.52 4.71
N ALA A 43 6.45 -14.59 5.24
CA ALA A 43 6.08 -15.57 6.27
C ALA A 43 5.80 -16.95 5.64
N ARG A 44 4.82 -17.01 4.71
CA ARG A 44 4.43 -18.25 4.04
C ARG A 44 3.65 -17.96 2.74
N PRO A 45 3.72 -18.83 1.72
CA PRO A 45 2.81 -18.73 0.57
C PRO A 45 1.35 -18.77 1.01
N VAL A 46 0.55 -17.86 0.45
CA VAL A 46 -0.90 -17.81 0.64
C VAL A 46 -1.57 -18.19 -0.68
N ASN A 47 -2.45 -19.18 -0.63
CA ASN A 47 -3.20 -19.62 -1.80
C ASN A 47 -4.62 -19.07 -1.71
N VAL A 48 -5.06 -18.37 -2.75
CA VAL A 48 -6.42 -17.86 -2.88
C VAL A 48 -7.01 -18.49 -4.15
N HIS A 49 -8.10 -19.21 -3.98
CA HIS A 49 -8.69 -20.00 -5.06
C HIS A 49 -9.88 -19.27 -5.70
N ASN A 50 -10.09 -19.54 -6.99
CA ASN A 50 -11.25 -19.06 -7.74
C ASN A 50 -11.47 -17.53 -7.66
N VAL A 51 -10.39 -16.76 -7.75
CA VAL A 51 -10.42 -15.30 -7.71
C VAL A 51 -10.93 -14.76 -9.04
N LYS A 52 -11.99 -13.95 -9.00
CA LYS A 52 -12.46 -13.22 -10.17
C LYS A 52 -11.53 -12.05 -10.47
N CYS A 53 -10.81 -12.12 -11.58
CA CYS A 53 -9.93 -11.06 -12.05
C CYS A 53 -10.51 -10.37 -13.29
N TYR A 54 -10.25 -9.07 -13.42
CA TYR A 54 -10.60 -8.30 -14.60
C TYR A 54 -9.36 -8.14 -15.49
N VAL A 55 -9.54 -8.33 -16.79
CA VAL A 55 -8.47 -8.19 -17.78
C VAL A 55 -8.57 -6.80 -18.41
N LEU A 56 -7.49 -6.03 -18.29
CA LEU A 56 -7.35 -4.71 -18.89
C LEU A 56 -6.63 -4.83 -20.23
N GLU A 57 -7.25 -4.36 -21.32
CA GLU A 57 -6.64 -4.37 -22.67
C GLU A 57 -5.50 -3.36 -22.81
N LYS A 58 -5.51 -2.29 -22.00
CA LYS A 58 -4.50 -1.23 -21.98
C LYS A 58 -4.11 -0.91 -20.54
N GLY A 59 -2.86 -1.17 -20.20
CA GLY A 59 -2.26 -0.89 -18.90
C GLY A 59 -0.82 -1.39 -18.86
N ASP A 60 -0.09 -1.03 -17.81
CA ASP A 60 1.21 -1.63 -17.53
C ASP A 60 1.04 -3.14 -17.25
N ASP A 61 2.11 -3.90 -17.39
CA ASP A 61 2.23 -5.35 -17.13
C ASP A 61 2.13 -5.73 -15.65
N GLN A 62 1.36 -4.95 -14.89
CA GLN A 62 1.22 -5.06 -13.44
C GLN A 62 -0.07 -5.79 -13.06
N PHE A 63 0.06 -6.69 -12.09
CA PHE A 63 -1.08 -7.38 -11.47
C PHE A 63 -1.56 -6.60 -10.24
N MET A 64 -2.80 -6.12 -10.26
CA MET A 64 -3.38 -5.33 -9.17
C MET A 64 -4.27 -6.22 -8.27
N LEU A 65 -4.01 -6.18 -6.96
CA LEU A 65 -4.85 -6.84 -5.98
C LEU A 65 -5.92 -5.88 -5.46
N GLY A 66 -7.18 -6.29 -5.59
CA GLY A 66 -8.32 -5.59 -5.01
C GLY A 66 -8.28 -5.64 -3.48
N ARG A 67 -9.01 -4.71 -2.85
CA ARG A 67 -9.14 -4.64 -1.39
C ARG A 67 -9.69 -5.93 -0.79
N ASP A 68 -10.68 -6.51 -1.45
CA ASP A 68 -11.30 -7.78 -1.09
C ASP A 68 -10.27 -8.92 -0.96
N VAL A 69 -9.34 -9.01 -1.91
CA VAL A 69 -8.25 -9.98 -1.85
C VAL A 69 -7.27 -9.62 -0.74
N LEU A 70 -6.87 -8.35 -0.60
CA LEU A 70 -5.95 -7.91 0.46
C LEU A 70 -6.51 -8.13 1.88
N GLU A 71 -7.80 -7.92 2.08
CA GLU A 71 -8.52 -8.20 3.34
C GLU A 71 -8.55 -9.70 3.62
N ALA A 72 -8.83 -10.53 2.61
CA ALA A 72 -8.80 -11.99 2.74
C ALA A 72 -7.40 -12.54 3.07
N LEU A 73 -6.34 -11.83 2.68
CA LEU A 73 -4.96 -12.19 3.02
C LEU A 73 -4.57 -11.82 4.46
N VAL A 74 -5.45 -11.17 5.23
CA VAL A 74 -5.16 -10.64 6.58
C VAL A 74 -3.89 -9.76 6.56
N ILE A 75 -3.59 -9.11 5.43
CA ILE A 75 -2.69 -7.96 5.38
C ILE A 75 -3.52 -6.77 5.87
N ASN A 76 -4.02 -6.87 7.10
CA ASN A 76 -4.72 -5.78 7.74
C ASN A 76 -3.66 -4.82 8.27
N VAL A 77 -3.17 -3.94 7.39
CA VAL A 77 -2.21 -2.88 7.74
C VAL A 77 -2.72 -2.07 8.93
N LYS A 78 -4.05 -1.93 9.10
CA LYS A 78 -4.65 -1.27 10.26
C LYS A 78 -4.34 -2.01 11.56
N SER A 79 -4.42 -3.34 11.58
CA SER A 79 -4.07 -4.14 12.77
C SER A 79 -2.55 -4.11 13.05
N ALA A 80 -1.72 -4.16 12.00
CA ALA A 80 -0.27 -4.02 12.17
C ALA A 80 0.13 -2.63 12.69
N LEU A 81 -0.53 -1.57 12.21
CA LEU A 81 -0.33 -0.20 12.66
C LEU A 81 -0.89 0.04 14.07
N GLU A 82 -2.04 -0.56 14.41
CA GLU A 82 -2.59 -0.54 15.76
C GLU A 82 -1.67 -1.26 16.76
N GLN A 83 -1.06 -2.38 16.37
CA GLN A 83 -0.06 -3.06 17.20
C GLN A 83 1.21 -2.22 17.38
N LEU A 84 1.68 -1.53 16.34
CA LEU A 84 2.80 -0.57 16.44
C LEU A 84 2.45 0.62 17.35
N ALA A 85 1.26 1.20 17.23
CA ALA A 85 0.82 2.33 18.04
C ALA A 85 0.57 1.96 19.51
N ASN A 86 0.15 0.72 19.77
CA ASN A 86 -0.05 0.18 21.12
C ASN A 86 1.22 -0.48 21.69
N THR A 87 2.32 -0.51 20.93
CA THR A 87 3.62 -0.86 21.48
C THR A 87 4.10 0.36 22.27
N SER A 88 3.77 0.40 23.56
CA SER A 88 4.47 1.26 24.50
C SER A 88 5.93 0.82 24.49
N ILE A 89 6.76 1.51 23.70
CA ILE A 89 8.21 1.44 23.83
C ILE A 89 8.48 2.01 25.22
N GLU A 90 8.77 1.15 26.20
CA GLU A 90 9.40 1.57 27.43
C GLU A 90 10.80 2.09 27.04
N LEU A 91 10.84 3.36 26.62
CA LEU A 91 12.08 4.09 26.49
C LEU A 91 12.61 4.20 27.92
N ASN A 92 13.61 3.38 28.24
CA ASN A 92 14.48 3.65 29.38
C ASN A 92 14.98 5.08 29.19
N ARG A 93 14.60 5.97 30.11
CA ARG A 93 14.88 7.42 29.99
C ARG A 93 16.38 7.73 29.96
N ASP A 94 17.21 6.74 30.28
CA ASP A 94 18.66 6.83 30.29
C ASP A 94 19.29 6.77 28.87
N ASP A 95 18.54 6.35 27.83
CA ASP A 95 19.01 6.29 26.44
C ASP A 95 18.57 7.51 25.59
N LEU A 96 17.87 8.48 26.18
CA LEU A 96 17.54 9.74 25.50
C LEU A 96 18.75 10.69 25.59
N PRO A 97 19.26 11.24 24.47
CA PRO A 97 20.27 12.28 24.55
C PRO A 97 19.72 13.45 25.37
N ASN A 98 20.51 13.95 26.32
CA ASN A 98 20.15 15.11 27.13
C ASN A 98 19.66 16.24 26.22
N GLU A 99 18.56 16.91 26.62
CA GLU A 99 18.08 18.09 25.90
C GLU A 99 19.23 19.10 25.76
N PRO A 100 19.46 19.66 24.56
CA PRO A 100 20.49 20.67 24.39
C PRO A 100 20.12 21.89 25.24
N GLU A 101 21.05 22.34 26.10
CA GLU A 101 20.92 23.63 26.77
C GLU A 101 20.79 24.73 25.71
N VAL A 102 19.60 25.31 25.60
CA VAL A 102 19.38 26.54 24.84
C VAL A 102 20.08 27.67 25.60
N GLY A 103 21.34 27.93 25.23
CA GLY A 103 22.01 29.16 25.63
C GLY A 103 21.41 30.33 24.85
N ASP A 104 20.99 31.38 25.56
CA ASP A 104 20.54 32.66 25.00
C ASP A 104 21.70 33.37 24.28
N LEU A 105 22.03 32.93 23.07
CA LEU A 105 22.86 33.66 22.14
C LEU A 105 21.94 34.28 21.09
N ILE A 106 21.24 35.34 21.50
CA ILE A 106 20.65 36.29 20.56
C ILE A 106 21.80 36.99 19.82
N ASP A 107 22.06 36.54 18.59
CA ASP A 107 22.98 37.20 17.68
C ASP A 107 22.48 38.63 17.43
N GLU A 108 23.30 39.63 17.77
CA GLU A 108 22.98 41.07 17.71
C GLU A 108 22.52 41.53 16.32
N LYS A 109 22.73 40.70 15.28
CA LYS A 109 22.25 40.92 13.91
C LYS A 109 20.74 40.72 13.71
N VAL A 110 20.06 39.90 14.51
CA VAL A 110 18.61 39.66 14.35
C VAL A 110 17.80 40.89 14.78
N ASN A 111 18.31 41.66 15.74
CA ASN A 111 17.59 42.80 16.32
C ASN A 111 17.60 44.05 15.41
N VAL A 112 18.53 44.13 14.44
CA VAL A 112 18.57 45.23 13.46
C VAL A 112 17.44 45.09 12.44
N GLU A 113 17.08 43.86 12.07
CA GLU A 113 16.09 43.62 11.02
C GLU A 113 14.64 43.78 11.52
N LEU A 114 14.38 43.50 12.80
CA LEU A 114 13.08 43.73 13.43
C LEU A 114 12.76 45.21 13.65
N LYS A 115 13.77 46.10 13.69
CA LYS A 115 13.58 47.55 13.82
C LYS A 115 13.32 48.26 12.47
N ARG A 116 13.35 47.52 11.35
CA ARG A 116 13.03 48.04 10.01
C ARG A 116 11.64 47.65 9.49
N MET A 117 10.91 46.81 10.23
CA MET A 117 9.47 46.60 10.04
C MET A 117 8.68 47.59 10.90
#